data_AF-A0A453AV44-F1
#
_entry.id   AF-A0A453AV44-F1
#
_cell.length_a   1.000
_cell.length_b   1.000
_cell.length_c   1.000
_cell.angle_alpha   90.00
_cell.angle_beta   90.00
_cell.angle_gamma   90.00
#
_symmetry.space_group_name_H-M   'P 1'
#
loop_
_entity.id
_entity.type
_entity.pdbx_description
1 polymer ?
#
loop_
_entity_poly.entity_id
_entity_poly.type
_entity_poly.pdbx_seq_one_letter_code
_entity_poly.pdbx_strand_id
1 'polypeptide(L)'
;MVAGTQYRGMFEERMKNVIKRAEASNGKIILFVDEMHMLYSAGSSRTNCTSASNMFKPALARGRIRCVGATTFDEYRQYVEKDPALERRFQKVHVGEPSIEATIAILRGLKQRFQDHHGLEIQDAALVAAAHLGARYITGRQFPHKAIDLIDEACTFIARKMKQIDNTTPSSLNDANKKVGSLSLSL
;
A
#
# COMPACT_ATOMS: atom_id res chain seq x y z
N MET A 1 7.18 6.07 37.87
CA MET A 1 6.73 5.19 36.77
C MET A 1 5.20 5.20 36.65
N VAL A 2 4.59 6.31 36.20
CA VAL A 2 3.10 6.45 36.18
C VAL A 2 2.54 6.80 34.78
N ALA A 3 3.35 7.40 33.89
CA ALA A 3 2.88 7.77 32.56
C ALA A 3 2.62 6.54 31.66
N GLY A 4 3.53 5.56 31.62
CA GLY A 4 3.42 4.41 30.70
C GLY A 4 2.25 3.44 30.96
N THR A 5 1.71 3.41 32.18
CA THR A 5 0.56 2.55 32.52
C THR A 5 -0.78 3.20 32.19
N GLN A 6 -0.91 4.52 32.32
CA GLN A 6 -2.12 5.25 31.90
C GLN A 6 -2.34 5.18 30.38
N TYR A 7 -1.27 5.35 29.57
CA TYR A 7 -1.39 5.25 28.10
C TYR A 7 -1.77 3.83 27.63
N ARG A 8 -1.33 2.79 28.34
CA ARG A 8 -1.72 1.40 28.06
C ARG A 8 -3.19 1.12 28.36
N GLY A 9 -3.68 1.58 29.52
CA GLY A 9 -5.10 1.42 29.89
C GLY A 9 -6.04 2.13 28.90
N MET A 10 -5.70 3.36 28.50
CA MET A 10 -6.47 4.09 27.49
C MET A 10 -6.48 3.38 26.13
N PHE A 11 -5.37 2.77 25.72
CA PHE A 11 -5.29 2.01 24.46
C PHE A 11 -6.20 0.78 24.50
N GLU A 12 -6.13 -0.02 25.57
CA GLU A 12 -7.00 -1.20 25.73
C GLU A 12 -8.48 -0.81 25.75
N GLU A 13 -8.85 0.27 26.44
CA GLU A 13 -10.23 0.74 26.49
C GLU A 13 -10.74 1.15 25.10
N ARG A 14 -9.93 1.90 24.33
CA ARG A 14 -10.24 2.25 22.94
C ARG A 14 -10.46 1.00 22.09
N MET A 15 -9.59 0.00 22.22
CA MET A 15 -9.72 -1.26 21.47
C MET A 15 -10.97 -2.04 21.86
N LYS A 16 -11.32 -2.11 23.15
CA LYS A 16 -12.59 -2.71 23.60
C LYS A 16 -13.79 -2.00 22.98
N ASN A 17 -13.76 -0.67 22.93
CA ASN A 17 -14.84 0.13 22.38
C ASN A 17 -14.99 -0.07 20.87
N VAL A 18 -13.89 -0.20 20.12
CA VAL A 18 -13.92 -0.55 18.69
C VAL A 18 -14.57 -1.91 18.47
N ILE A 19 -14.14 -2.95 19.21
CA ILE A 19 -14.70 -4.30 19.10
C ILE A 19 -16.20 -4.29 19.44
N LYS A 20 -16.59 -3.67 20.56
CA LYS A 20 -18.01 -3.58 20.97
C LYS A 20 -18.87 -2.90 19.91
N ARG A 21 -18.39 -1.81 19.29
CA ARG A 21 -19.11 -1.12 18.21
C ARG A 21 -19.22 -2.01 16.97
N ALA A 22 -18.16 -2.71 16.60
CA ALA A 22 -18.18 -3.63 15.46
C ALA A 22 -19.18 -4.79 15.70
N GLU A 23 -19.21 -5.37 16.90
CA GLU A 23 -20.16 -6.42 17.27
C GLU A 23 -21.61 -5.90 17.27
N ALA A 24 -21.85 -4.75 17.90
CA ALA A 24 -23.18 -4.12 17.95
C ALA A 24 -23.69 -3.68 16.57
N SER A 25 -22.81 -3.55 15.57
CA SER A 25 -23.20 -3.20 14.20
C SER A 25 -23.93 -4.31 13.45
N ASN A 26 -24.01 -5.52 14.03
CA ASN A 26 -24.64 -6.69 13.43
C ASN A 26 -24.15 -6.97 11.99
N GLY A 27 -22.83 -6.86 11.78
CA GLY A 27 -22.18 -7.12 10.50
C GLY A 27 -22.18 -5.97 9.49
N LYS A 28 -22.67 -4.78 9.86
CA LYS A 28 -22.59 -3.57 9.02
C LYS A 28 -21.19 -2.95 8.98
N ILE A 29 -20.38 -3.15 10.03
CA ILE A 29 -18.98 -2.71 10.06
C ILE A 29 -18.08 -3.86 9.63
N ILE A 30 -17.20 -3.59 8.66
CA ILE A 30 -16.10 -4.47 8.26
C ILE A 30 -14.80 -3.79 8.71
N LEU A 31 -14.02 -4.49 9.53
CA LEU A 31 -12.72 -4.01 9.96
C LEU A 31 -11.66 -4.38 8.92
N PHE A 32 -10.82 -3.44 8.52
CA PHE A 32 -9.64 -3.72 7.72
C PHE A 32 -8.41 -3.69 8.63
N VAL A 33 -7.60 -4.75 8.56
CA VAL A 33 -6.34 -4.87 9.29
C VAL A 33 -5.23 -5.12 8.29
N ASP A 34 -4.45 -4.08 8.02
CA ASP A 34 -3.20 -4.26 7.30
C ASP A 34 -2.17 -4.94 8.22
N GLU A 35 -1.27 -5.71 7.64
CA GLU A 35 -0.27 -6.50 8.38
C GLU A 35 -0.88 -7.30 9.53
N MET A 36 -1.94 -8.08 9.25
CA MET A 36 -2.74 -8.76 10.26
C MET A 36 -1.90 -9.65 11.20
N HIS A 37 -0.78 -10.17 10.73
CA HIS A 37 0.16 -10.94 11.55
C HIS A 37 0.68 -10.15 12.77
N MET A 38 0.73 -8.82 12.73
CA MET A 38 1.14 -7.96 13.86
C MET A 38 0.18 -8.07 15.05
N LEU A 39 -1.11 -8.33 14.78
CA LEU A 39 -2.08 -8.63 15.84
C LEU A 39 -1.80 -9.99 16.50
N TYR A 40 -1.00 -10.87 15.90
CA TYR A 40 -0.76 -12.24 16.37
C TYR A 40 0.69 -12.51 16.80
N SER A 41 1.67 -11.77 16.26
CA SER A 41 3.11 -11.85 16.57
C SER A 41 3.47 -11.40 17.99
N ALA A 42 2.54 -10.70 18.67
CA ALA A 42 2.68 -10.22 20.04
C ALA A 42 2.93 -11.31 21.11
N GLY A 43 2.90 -12.60 20.74
CA GLY A 43 3.17 -13.72 21.64
C GLY A 43 4.65 -14.15 21.73
N SER A 44 5.54 -13.71 20.83
CA SER A 44 6.88 -14.33 20.71
C SER A 44 8.07 -13.40 21.00
N SER A 45 7.89 -12.10 21.22
CA SER A 45 9.00 -11.20 21.56
C SER A 45 8.55 -9.97 22.35
N ARG A 46 8.85 -9.99 23.65
CA ARG A 46 9.26 -8.93 24.60
C ARG A 46 9.06 -7.42 24.30
N THR A 47 8.08 -6.98 23.52
CA THR A 47 7.78 -5.54 23.34
C THR A 47 6.29 -5.27 23.11
N ASN A 48 5.64 -4.75 24.16
CA ASN A 48 4.52 -3.79 24.15
C ASN A 48 3.17 -4.07 23.44
N CYS A 49 2.92 -5.20 22.78
CA CYS A 49 1.63 -5.46 22.09
C CYS A 49 0.78 -6.61 22.68
N THR A 50 1.15 -7.12 23.86
CA THR A 50 0.59 -8.35 24.47
C THR A 50 -0.93 -8.31 24.72
N SER A 51 -1.56 -7.13 24.78
CA SER A 51 -2.98 -6.99 25.13
C SER A 51 -3.93 -7.00 23.93
N ALA A 52 -3.52 -6.55 22.74
CA ALA A 52 -4.44 -6.41 21.60
C ALA A 52 -4.86 -7.77 21.00
N SER A 53 -3.90 -8.71 20.89
CA SER A 53 -4.14 -10.06 20.36
C SER A 53 -5.21 -10.81 21.16
N ASN A 54 -5.07 -10.78 22.49
CA ASN A 54 -5.99 -11.46 23.41
C ASN A 54 -7.41 -10.88 23.39
N MET A 55 -7.56 -9.63 22.95
CA MET A 55 -8.86 -8.98 22.82
C MET A 55 -9.53 -9.25 21.47
N PHE A 56 -8.77 -9.28 20.38
CA PHE A 56 -9.29 -9.54 19.03
C PHE A 56 -9.60 -11.01 18.78
N LYS A 57 -8.74 -11.92 19.27
CA LYS A 57 -8.87 -13.37 19.05
C LYS A 57 -10.28 -13.90 19.41
N PRO A 58 -10.88 -13.61 20.58
CA PRO A 58 -12.20 -14.14 20.92
C PRO A 58 -13.36 -13.57 20.08
N ALA A 59 -13.23 -12.36 19.55
CA ALA A 59 -14.25 -11.76 18.67
C ALA A 59 -14.18 -12.36 17.26
N LEU A 60 -12.97 -12.54 16.74
CA LEU A 60 -12.70 -13.16 15.44
C LEU A 60 -13.01 -14.66 15.44
N ALA A 61 -12.50 -15.40 16.43
CA ALA A 61 -12.68 -16.84 16.56
C ALA A 61 -14.16 -17.27 16.69
N ARG A 62 -15.02 -16.36 17.18
CA ARG A 62 -16.47 -16.56 17.29
C ARG A 62 -17.28 -15.99 16.12
N GLY A 63 -16.64 -15.30 15.18
CA GLY A 63 -17.30 -14.66 14.05
C GLY A 63 -18.24 -13.50 14.44
N ARG A 64 -18.01 -12.87 15.59
CA ARG A 64 -18.85 -11.76 16.08
C ARG A 64 -18.55 -10.43 15.38
N ILE A 65 -17.40 -10.35 14.72
CA ILE A 65 -16.98 -9.22 13.90
C ILE A 65 -16.57 -9.71 12.51
N ARG A 66 -16.76 -8.87 11.49
CA ARG A 66 -16.27 -9.11 10.14
C ARG A 66 -14.97 -8.34 9.95
N CYS A 67 -13.95 -8.99 9.43
CA CYS A 67 -12.71 -8.30 9.07
C CYS A 67 -12.09 -8.84 7.78
N VAL A 68 -11.32 -7.98 7.13
CA VAL A 68 -10.41 -8.32 6.04
C VAL A 68 -9.00 -8.05 6.57
N GLY A 69 -8.16 -9.09 6.54
CA GLY A 69 -6.76 -9.00 6.94
C GLY A 69 -5.85 -9.14 5.73
N ALA A 70 -4.83 -8.29 5.62
CA ALA A 70 -3.77 -8.43 4.63
C ALA A 70 -2.48 -8.93 5.33
N THR A 71 -1.77 -9.87 4.70
CA THR A 71 -0.49 -10.40 5.21
C THR A 71 0.26 -11.09 4.08
N THR A 72 1.58 -11.23 4.22
CA THR A 72 2.36 -12.07 3.30
C THR A 72 2.13 -13.56 3.56
N PHE A 73 2.51 -14.40 2.59
CA PHE A 73 2.38 -15.86 2.72
C PHE A 73 3.20 -16.41 3.89
N ASP A 74 4.43 -15.91 4.06
CA ASP A 74 5.34 -16.39 5.10
C ASP A 74 4.84 -16.05 6.50
N GLU A 75 4.35 -14.82 6.69
CA GLU A 75 3.74 -14.39 7.95
C GLU A 75 2.45 -15.15 8.27
N TYR A 76 1.61 -15.41 7.25
CA TYR A 76 0.42 -16.23 7.42
C TYR A 76 0.78 -17.62 7.96
N ARG A 77 1.76 -18.28 7.32
CA ARG A 77 2.25 -19.60 7.74
C ARG A 77 2.87 -19.58 9.12
N GLN A 78 3.58 -18.50 9.46
CA GLN A 78 4.26 -18.37 10.74
C GLN A 78 3.32 -18.11 11.91
N TYR A 79 2.28 -17.27 11.72
CA TYR A 79 1.48 -16.72 12.82
C TYR A 79 -0.01 -17.08 12.80
N VAL A 80 -0.61 -17.34 11.63
CA VAL A 80 -2.05 -17.61 11.51
C VAL A 80 -2.33 -19.10 11.36
N GLU A 81 -1.60 -19.78 10.48
CA GLU A 81 -1.76 -21.22 10.20
C GLU A 81 -1.45 -22.09 11.43
N LYS A 82 -0.61 -21.60 12.35
CA LYS A 82 -0.30 -22.31 13.61
C LYS A 82 -1.39 -22.21 14.68
N ASP A 83 -2.40 -21.37 14.50
CA ASP A 83 -3.50 -21.18 15.46
C ASP A 83 -4.81 -21.78 14.88
N PRO A 84 -5.21 -23.01 15.27
CA PRO A 84 -6.35 -23.72 14.68
C PRO A 84 -7.69 -22.97 14.80
N ALA A 85 -7.83 -22.10 15.80
CA ALA A 85 -9.06 -21.32 15.98
C ALA A 85 -9.21 -20.22 14.92
N LEU A 86 -8.08 -19.62 14.51
CA LEU A 86 -8.05 -18.58 13.48
C LEU A 86 -8.07 -19.19 12.08
N GLU A 87 -7.32 -20.27 11.85
CA GLU A 87 -7.30 -20.98 10.57
C GLU A 87 -8.71 -21.38 10.12
N ARG A 88 -9.53 -21.87 11.06
CA ARG A 88 -10.93 -22.26 10.79
C ARG A 88 -11.90 -21.09 10.56
N ARG A 89 -11.49 -19.85 10.86
CA ARG A 89 -12.37 -18.66 10.76
C ARG A 89 -11.97 -17.72 9.64
N PHE A 90 -10.72 -17.75 9.20
CA PHE A 90 -10.27 -17.00 8.05
C PHE A 90 -10.42 -17.83 6.78
N GLN A 91 -11.11 -17.27 5.79
CA GLN A 91 -11.05 -17.77 4.43
C GLN A 91 -9.82 -17.19 3.73
N LYS A 92 -8.91 -18.06 3.27
CA LYS A 92 -7.73 -17.64 2.51
C LYS A 92 -8.16 -17.23 1.10
N VAL A 93 -7.87 -15.97 0.74
CA VAL A 93 -7.96 -15.46 -0.63
C VAL A 93 -6.53 -15.21 -1.09
N HIS A 94 -6.04 -16.02 -2.03
CA HIS A 94 -4.70 -15.83 -2.58
C HIS A 94 -4.72 -14.68 -3.58
N VAL A 95 -3.88 -13.68 -3.35
CA VAL A 95 -3.65 -12.57 -4.27
C VAL A 95 -2.23 -12.73 -4.84
N GLY A 96 -2.16 -13.12 -6.10
CA GLY A 96 -0.90 -13.27 -6.82
C GLY A 96 -0.41 -11.95 -7.43
N GLU A 97 0.85 -11.93 -7.84
CA GLU A 97 1.40 -10.85 -8.65
C GLU A 97 0.64 -10.75 -10.00
N PRO A 98 0.26 -9.55 -10.46
CA PRO A 98 -0.40 -9.38 -11.74
C PRO A 98 0.54 -9.70 -12.91
N SER A 99 -0.03 -10.09 -14.06
CA SER A 99 0.73 -10.24 -15.31
C SER A 99 1.27 -8.89 -15.79
N ILE A 100 2.19 -8.93 -16.76
CA ILE A 100 2.71 -7.71 -17.41
C ILE A 100 1.55 -6.92 -18.05
N GLU A 101 0.65 -7.60 -18.77
CA GLU A 101 -0.51 -6.98 -19.41
C GLU A 101 -1.46 -6.34 -18.40
N ALA A 102 -1.75 -7.04 -17.29
CA ALA A 102 -2.56 -6.50 -16.20
C ALA A 102 -1.86 -5.29 -15.53
N THR A 103 -0.54 -5.34 -15.37
CA THR A 103 0.26 -4.22 -14.85
C THR A 103 0.17 -3.01 -15.77
N ILE A 104 0.28 -3.18 -17.10
CA ILE A 104 0.11 -2.09 -18.06
C ILE A 104 -1.30 -1.49 -17.94
N ALA A 105 -2.34 -2.30 -17.80
CA ALA A 105 -3.71 -1.81 -17.59
C ALA A 105 -3.86 -1.02 -16.28
N ILE A 106 -3.24 -1.47 -15.19
CA ILE A 106 -3.18 -0.75 -13.91
C ILE A 106 -2.48 0.60 -14.10
N LEU A 107 -1.31 0.62 -14.75
CA LEU A 107 -0.57 1.85 -15.03
C LEU A 107 -1.38 2.84 -15.88
N ARG A 108 -2.09 2.35 -16.90
CA ARG A 108 -2.99 3.18 -17.72
C ARG A 108 -4.13 3.78 -16.88
N GLY A 109 -4.69 3.01 -15.94
CA GLY A 109 -5.69 3.52 -14.99
C GLY A 109 -5.15 4.58 -14.02
N LEU A 110 -3.85 4.52 -13.70
CA LEU A 110 -3.17 5.50 -12.84
C LEU A 110 -2.61 6.70 -13.61
N LYS A 111 -2.46 6.60 -14.94
CA LYS A 111 -1.81 7.59 -15.81
C LYS A 111 -2.26 9.02 -15.52
N GLN A 112 -3.57 9.28 -15.54
CA GLN A 112 -4.08 10.64 -15.36
C GLN A 112 -3.66 11.24 -14.01
N ARG A 113 -3.73 10.46 -12.93
CA ARG A 113 -3.32 10.92 -11.59
C ARG A 113 -1.83 11.29 -11.53
N PHE A 114 -0.97 10.52 -12.18
CA PHE A 114 0.47 10.84 -12.26
C PHE A 114 0.73 12.09 -13.10
N GLN A 115 0.04 12.23 -14.23
CA GLN A 115 0.15 13.43 -15.07
C GLN A 115 -0.26 14.69 -14.30
N ASP A 116 -1.38 14.63 -13.59
CA ASP A 116 -1.88 15.77 -12.79
C ASP A 116 -0.91 16.11 -11.65
N HIS A 117 -0.35 15.09 -10.98
CA HIS A 117 0.58 15.28 -9.87
C HIS A 117 1.91 15.90 -10.31
N HIS A 118 2.47 15.43 -11.43
CA HIS A 118 3.79 15.85 -11.91
C HIS A 118 3.74 17.01 -12.91
N GLY A 119 2.57 17.33 -13.48
CA GLY A 119 2.42 18.34 -14.53
C GLY A 119 3.07 17.93 -15.86
N LEU A 120 3.11 16.64 -16.16
CA LEU A 120 3.75 16.06 -17.35
C LEU A 120 2.75 15.20 -18.12
N GLU A 121 2.89 15.11 -19.44
CA GLU A 121 2.19 14.09 -20.21
C GLU A 121 2.99 12.78 -20.18
N ILE A 122 2.31 11.64 -20.04
CA ILE A 122 2.95 10.33 -20.01
C ILE A 122 2.57 9.55 -21.27
N GLN A 123 3.53 9.22 -22.13
CA GLN A 123 3.21 8.42 -23.32
C GLN A 123 2.85 6.99 -22.93
N ASP A 124 1.94 6.37 -23.67
CA ASP A 124 1.56 4.97 -23.42
C ASP A 124 2.76 4.02 -23.57
N ALA A 125 3.65 4.32 -24.52
CA ALA A 125 4.89 3.58 -24.72
C ALA A 125 5.78 3.55 -23.46
N ALA A 126 5.80 4.62 -22.66
CA ALA A 126 6.55 4.64 -21.41
C ALA A 126 5.96 3.70 -20.36
N LEU A 127 4.63 3.56 -20.30
CA LEU A 127 3.97 2.61 -19.40
C LEU A 127 4.31 1.16 -19.77
N VAL A 128 4.28 0.86 -21.06
CA VAL A 128 4.66 -0.46 -21.61
C VAL A 128 6.13 -0.74 -21.31
N ALA A 129 7.02 0.22 -21.58
CA ALA A 129 8.44 0.12 -21.29
C ALA A 129 8.71 -0.12 -19.79
N ALA A 130 8.08 0.64 -18.90
CA ALA A 130 8.22 0.47 -17.46
C ALA A 130 7.83 -0.94 -16.99
N ALA A 131 6.73 -1.50 -17.53
CA ALA A 131 6.31 -2.86 -17.22
C ALA A 131 7.34 -3.91 -17.71
N HIS A 132 7.81 -3.81 -18.96
CA HIS A 132 8.78 -4.79 -19.50
C HIS A 132 10.17 -4.67 -18.87
N LEU A 133 10.68 -3.45 -18.67
CA LEU A 133 11.98 -3.20 -18.05
C LEU A 133 11.95 -3.59 -16.58
N GLY A 134 10.87 -3.28 -15.85
CA GLY A 134 10.67 -3.71 -14.47
C GLY A 134 10.60 -5.24 -14.33
N ALA A 135 10.03 -5.93 -15.32
CA ALA A 135 10.00 -7.41 -15.33
C ALA A 135 11.41 -7.97 -15.53
N ARG A 136 12.18 -7.38 -16.44
CA ARG A 136 13.49 -7.90 -16.87
C ARG A 136 14.62 -7.59 -15.89
N TYR A 137 14.63 -6.40 -15.31
CA TYR A 137 15.81 -5.88 -14.59
C TYR A 137 15.59 -5.71 -13.08
N ILE A 138 14.35 -5.58 -12.60
CA ILE A 138 14.06 -5.43 -11.17
C ILE A 138 13.62 -6.79 -10.60
N THR A 139 14.61 -7.56 -10.16
CA THR A 139 14.43 -8.81 -9.44
C THR A 139 14.30 -8.55 -7.93
N GLY A 140 13.35 -9.19 -7.26
CA GLY A 140 13.14 -9.04 -5.79
C GLY A 140 12.06 -8.04 -5.39
N ARG A 141 11.35 -7.44 -6.34
CA ARG A 141 10.13 -6.64 -6.10
C ARG A 141 9.00 -7.14 -7.00
N GLN A 142 7.77 -7.03 -6.51
CA GLN A 142 6.58 -7.50 -7.21
C GLN A 142 5.87 -6.37 -7.98
N PHE A 143 5.19 -6.74 -9.05
CA PHE A 143 4.18 -5.91 -9.69
C PHE A 143 2.91 -5.78 -8.81
N PRO A 144 2.14 -4.69 -8.98
CA PRO A 144 2.39 -3.56 -9.90
C PRO A 144 3.39 -2.54 -9.34
N HIS A 145 3.79 -2.66 -8.07
CA HIS A 145 4.52 -1.64 -7.33
C HIS A 145 5.83 -1.22 -8.01
N LYS A 146 6.67 -2.16 -8.43
CA LYS A 146 7.95 -1.81 -9.10
C LYS A 146 7.79 -1.02 -10.40
N ALA A 147 6.70 -1.23 -11.16
CA ALA A 147 6.47 -0.48 -12.39
C ALA A 147 5.95 0.93 -12.10
N ILE A 148 5.14 1.06 -11.05
CA ILE A 148 4.67 2.36 -10.55
C ILE A 148 5.87 3.20 -10.12
N ASP A 149 6.79 2.62 -9.33
CA ASP A 149 8.00 3.30 -8.87
C ASP A 149 8.85 3.79 -10.04
N LEU A 150 9.04 2.97 -11.09
CA LEU A 150 9.77 3.37 -12.30
C LEU A 150 9.15 4.60 -13.00
N ILE A 151 7.81 4.63 -13.12
CA ILE A 151 7.11 5.77 -13.72
C ILE A 151 7.23 7.01 -12.83
N ASP A 152 7.03 6.85 -11.52
CA ASP A 152 7.07 7.97 -10.57
C ASP A 152 8.46 8.60 -10.47
N GLU A 153 9.51 7.77 -10.43
CA GLU A 153 10.90 8.23 -10.45
C GLU A 153 11.25 8.93 -11.78
N ALA A 154 10.80 8.40 -12.92
CA ALA A 154 11.02 9.01 -14.22
C ALA A 154 10.31 10.38 -14.33
N CYS A 155 9.05 10.47 -13.89
CA CYS A 155 8.31 11.74 -13.84
C CYS A 155 9.01 12.76 -12.93
N THR A 156 9.41 12.35 -11.72
CA THR A 156 10.13 13.20 -10.77
C THR A 156 11.44 13.71 -11.35
N PHE A 157 12.18 12.85 -12.06
CA PHE A 157 13.44 13.22 -12.72
C PHE A 157 13.24 14.28 -13.80
N ILE A 158 12.24 14.10 -14.68
CA ILE A 158 11.93 15.06 -15.74
C ILE A 158 11.47 16.40 -15.16
N ALA A 159 10.54 16.36 -14.21
CA ALA A 159 10.03 17.58 -13.56
C ALA A 159 11.16 18.40 -12.90
N ARG A 160 12.13 17.72 -12.27
CA ARG A 160 13.33 18.38 -11.70
C ARG A 160 14.22 19.01 -12.77
N LYS A 161 14.48 18.29 -13.88
CA LYS A 161 15.28 18.81 -14.99
C LYS A 161 14.64 20.05 -15.62
N MET A 162 13.33 20.06 -15.80
CA MET A 162 12.62 21.20 -16.41
C MET A 162 12.77 22.48 -15.56
N LYS A 163 12.58 22.37 -14.24
CA LYS A 163 12.79 23.52 -13.31
C LYS A 163 14.20 24.09 -13.38
N GLN A 164 15.21 23.26 -13.64
CA GLN A 164 16.59 23.73 -13.82
C GLN A 164 16.76 24.49 -15.14
N ILE A 165 16.17 24.00 -16.23
CA ILE A 165 16.25 24.63 -17.55
C ILE A 165 15.57 26.00 -17.54
N ASP A 166 14.36 26.09 -16.98
CA ASP A 166 13.60 27.35 -16.89
C ASP A 166 14.35 28.43 -16.10
N ASN A 167 15.14 28.04 -15.10
CA ASN A 167 15.96 28.95 -14.31
C ASN A 167 17.27 29.38 -15.00
N THR A 168 17.65 28.73 -16.11
CA THR A 168 18.95 28.93 -16.78
C THR A 168 18.80 29.58 -18.16
N THR A 169 17.60 29.60 -18.76
CA THR A 169 17.33 30.29 -20.02
C THR A 169 17.07 31.79 -19.82
N PRO A 170 17.79 32.70 -20.51
CA PRO A 170 17.50 34.13 -20.49
C PRO A 170 16.08 34.41 -20.99
N SER A 171 15.39 35.35 -20.35
CA SER A 171 13.99 35.71 -20.54
C SER A 171 13.58 36.14 -21.96
N SER A 172 14.52 36.31 -22.89
CA SER A 172 14.29 36.73 -24.27
C SER A 172 14.02 35.60 -25.27
N LEU A 173 14.20 34.33 -24.90
CA LEU A 173 13.94 33.17 -25.79
C LEU A 173 12.62 32.43 -25.47
N ASN A 174 11.94 32.82 -24.40
CA ASN A 174 10.81 32.05 -23.86
C ASN A 174 9.51 32.20 -24.68
N ASP A 175 9.40 33.23 -25.52
CA ASP A 175 8.20 33.50 -26.31
C ASP A 175 8.10 32.66 -27.60
N ALA A 176 9.23 32.12 -28.09
CA ALA A 176 9.24 31.21 -29.25
C ALA A 176 8.93 29.75 -28.87
N ASN A 177 9.13 29.36 -27.61
CA ASN A 177 9.00 27.97 -27.16
C ASN A 177 7.59 27.60 -26.66
N LYS A 178 6.72 28.59 -26.43
CA LYS A 178 5.32 28.39 -25.99
C LYS A 178 4.40 27.72 -27.02
N LYS A 179 4.85 27.51 -28.26
CA LYS A 179 4.05 26.87 -29.33
C LYS A 179 4.30 25.36 -29.54
N VAL A 180 5.22 24.73 -28.79
CA VAL A 180 5.59 23.31 -29.01
C VAL A 180 5.52 22.43 -27.75
N GLY A 181 5.19 22.98 -26.57
CA GLY A 181 5.37 22.28 -25.30
C GLY A 181 4.22 21.39 -24.81
N SER A 182 3.74 20.42 -25.59
CA SER A 182 3.10 19.22 -24.98
C SER A 182 4.21 18.23 -24.63
N LEU A 183 4.79 18.39 -23.44
CA LEU A 183 5.96 17.61 -23.02
C LEU A 183 5.54 16.24 -22.52
N SER A 184 6.07 15.22 -23.18
CA SER A 184 5.64 13.84 -23.05
C SER A 184 6.79 12.93 -22.60
N LEU A 185 6.54 12.05 -21.62
CA LEU A 185 7.48 11.02 -21.17
C LEU A 185 7.53 9.89 -22.21
N SER A 186 8.64 9.79 -22.94
CA SER A 186 9.03 8.64 -23.77
C SER A 186 10.24 7.95 -23.14
N LEU A 187 10.14 6.65 -22.82
CA LEU A 187 11.25 5.80 -22.37
C LEU A 187 11.88 5.05 -23.53
#